data_AF-A0A7W9C8N6-F1
#
_entry.id   AF-A0A7W9C8N6-F1
#
_cell.length_a   1.000
_cell.length_b   1.000
_cell.length_c   1.000
_cell.angle_alpha   90.00
_cell.angle_beta   90.00
_cell.angle_gamma   90.00
#
_symmetry.space_group_name_H-M   'P 1'
#
loop_
_entity.id
_entity.type
_entity.pdbx_description
1 polymer ?
#
loop_
_entity_poly.entity_id
_entity_poly.type
_entity_poly.pdbx_seq_one_letter_code
_entity_poly.pdbx_strand_id
1 'polypeptide(L)'
;MENQGITASAVIVSFLLLVLVIGGGLVGCPYYKVWERKMAGQAELQYQQGARQALIAQAAAEDEAAIKRAEAATRRVLGWTDAAKRGCEALGRPGDRQCEEQLLKDAATYSIAKEGHEGVIISVGAPVSVAVDPNRRPSAE
;
A
#
# COMPACT_ATOMS: atom_id res chain seq x y z
N MET A 1 18.64 -68.82 -48.38
CA MET A 1 17.31 -68.19 -48.27
C MET A 1 17.27 -67.49 -46.91
N GLU A 2 17.90 -66.32 -46.76
CA GLU A 2 18.19 -65.76 -45.43
C GLU A 2 17.77 -64.28 -45.24
N ASN A 3 17.11 -63.68 -46.24
CA ASN A 3 16.64 -62.29 -46.16
C ASN A 3 15.15 -62.13 -45.81
N GLN A 4 14.35 -63.20 -45.81
CA GLN A 4 12.90 -63.08 -45.56
C GLN A 4 12.56 -62.79 -44.09
N GLY A 5 13.37 -63.24 -43.13
CA GLY A 5 13.16 -62.99 -41.70
C GLY A 5 13.48 -61.57 -41.25
N ILE A 6 14.48 -60.93 -41.88
CA ILE A 6 14.88 -59.54 -41.57
C ILE A 6 13.84 -58.55 -42.11
N THR A 7 13.28 -58.79 -43.29
CA THR A 7 12.22 -57.95 -43.85
C THR A 7 10.91 -58.06 -43.08
N ALA A 8 10.54 -59.27 -42.63
CA ALA A 8 9.29 -59.46 -41.87
C ALA A 8 9.35 -58.81 -40.48
N SER A 9 10.47 -58.97 -39.77
CA SER A 9 10.67 -58.36 -38.45
C SER A 9 10.77 -56.83 -38.53
N ALA A 10 11.45 -56.28 -39.52
CA ALA A 10 11.51 -54.83 -39.74
C ALA A 10 10.13 -54.21 -40.03
N VAL A 11 9.28 -54.89 -40.81
CA VAL A 11 7.91 -54.43 -41.10
C VAL A 11 7.06 -54.40 -39.82
N ILE A 12 7.12 -55.44 -39.00
CA ILE A 12 6.34 -55.51 -37.74
C ILE A 12 6.76 -54.41 -36.76
N VAL A 13 8.06 -54.19 -36.59
CA VAL A 13 8.59 -53.13 -35.71
C VAL A 13 8.19 -51.74 -36.20
N SER A 14 8.29 -51.50 -37.52
CA SER A 14 7.90 -50.21 -38.10
C SER A 14 6.40 -49.93 -37.94
N PHE A 15 5.55 -50.94 -38.07
CA PHE A 15 4.12 -50.83 -37.86
C PHE A 15 3.78 -50.53 -36.39
N LEU A 16 4.42 -51.22 -35.44
CA LEU A 16 4.24 -50.97 -34.01
C LEU A 16 4.63 -49.54 -33.60
N LEU A 17 5.76 -49.04 -34.12
CA LEU A 17 6.19 -47.66 -33.88
C LEU A 17 5.18 -46.65 -34.42
N LEU A 18 4.65 -46.90 -35.61
CA LEU A 18 3.68 -46.02 -36.25
C LEU A 18 2.35 -45.98 -35.48
N VAL A 19 1.88 -47.12 -34.99
CA VAL A 19 0.69 -47.20 -34.11
C VAL A 19 0.92 -46.45 -32.79
N LEU A 20 2.11 -46.54 -32.20
CA LEU A 20 2.44 -45.86 -30.94
C LEU A 20 2.49 -44.34 -31.12
N VAL A 21 3.06 -43.85 -32.22
CA VAL A 21 3.10 -42.42 -32.56
C VAL A 21 1.70 -41.87 -32.84
N ILE A 22 0.88 -42.59 -33.62
CA ILE A 22 -0.49 -42.15 -33.94
C ILE A 22 -1.40 -42.23 -32.71
N GLY A 23 -1.33 -43.33 -31.95
CA GLY A 23 -2.10 -43.51 -30.72
C GLY A 23 -1.70 -42.50 -29.63
N GLY A 24 -0.40 -42.29 -29.44
CA GLY A 24 0.14 -41.31 -28.51
C GLY A 24 -0.18 -39.87 -28.92
N GLY A 25 -0.15 -39.56 -30.22
CA GLY A 25 -0.53 -38.26 -30.76
C GLY A 25 -2.03 -37.96 -30.60
N LEU A 26 -2.90 -38.91 -30.93
CA LEU A 26 -4.35 -38.74 -30.84
C LEU A 26 -4.87 -38.61 -29.40
N VAL A 27 -4.23 -39.29 -28.44
CA VAL A 27 -4.60 -39.17 -27.02
C VAL A 27 -3.86 -38.01 -26.32
N GLY A 28 -2.60 -37.78 -26.66
CA GLY A 28 -1.76 -36.75 -26.05
C GLY A 28 -2.13 -35.32 -26.44
N CYS A 29 -2.50 -35.08 -27.71
CA CYS A 29 -2.84 -33.74 -28.20
C CYS A 29 -4.08 -33.12 -27.52
N PRO A 30 -5.23 -33.82 -27.39
CA PRO A 30 -6.38 -33.27 -26.67
C PRO A 30 -6.11 -33.14 -25.16
N TYR A 31 -5.34 -34.06 -24.58
CA TYR A 31 -5.00 -34.03 -23.15
C TYR A 31 -4.14 -32.81 -22.81
N TYR A 32 -3.16 -32.48 -23.66
CA TYR A 32 -2.30 -31.30 -23.49
C TYR A 32 -3.11 -30.00 -23.54
N LYS A 33 -4.05 -29.88 -24.49
CA LYS A 33 -4.89 -28.67 -24.63
C LYS A 33 -5.82 -28.45 -23.43
N VAL A 34 -6.31 -29.49 -22.79
CA VAL A 34 -7.12 -29.38 -21.56
C VAL A 34 -6.25 -28.99 -20.37
N TRP A 35 -5.05 -29.57 -20.25
CA TRP A 35 -4.10 -29.21 -19.19
C TRP A 35 -3.67 -27.74 -19.28
N GLU A 36 -3.34 -27.27 -20.48
CA GLU A 36 -2.96 -25.88 -20.77
C GLU A 36 -4.08 -24.90 -20.37
N ARG A 37 -5.34 -25.21 -20.70
CA ARG A 37 -6.51 -24.39 -20.30
C ARG A 37 -6.76 -24.41 -18.79
N LYS A 38 -6.57 -25.55 -18.12
CA LYS A 38 -6.70 -25.65 -16.65
C LYS A 38 -5.62 -24.85 -15.93
N MET A 39 -4.37 -24.93 -16.39
CA MET A 39 -3.26 -24.17 -15.82
C MET A 39 -3.43 -22.67 -16.05
N ALA A 40 -3.89 -22.25 -17.24
CA ALA A 40 -4.18 -20.84 -17.52
C ALA A 40 -5.29 -20.29 -16.60
N GLY A 41 -6.37 -21.06 -16.37
CA GLY A 41 -7.44 -20.66 -15.45
C GLY A 41 -7.00 -20.61 -13.99
N GLN A 42 -6.15 -21.55 -13.56
CA GLN A 42 -5.60 -21.57 -12.20
C GLN A 42 -4.63 -20.41 -11.96
N ALA A 43 -3.80 -20.06 -12.94
CA ALA A 43 -2.91 -18.91 -12.86
C ALA A 43 -3.71 -17.60 -12.68
N GLU A 44 -4.74 -17.38 -13.51
CA GLU A 44 -5.57 -16.17 -13.41
C GLU A 44 -6.28 -16.06 -12.05
N LEU A 45 -6.87 -17.17 -11.55
CA LEU A 45 -7.51 -17.17 -10.23
C LEU A 45 -6.54 -16.88 -9.09
N GLN A 46 -5.32 -17.43 -9.14
CA GLN A 46 -4.28 -17.18 -8.13
C GLN A 46 -3.80 -15.71 -8.16
N TYR A 47 -3.61 -15.13 -9.35
CA TYR A 47 -3.27 -13.72 -9.49
C TYR A 47 -4.34 -12.80 -8.90
N GLN A 48 -5.62 -13.07 -9.19
CA GLN A 48 -6.73 -12.26 -8.67
C GLN A 48 -6.89 -12.40 -7.14
N GLN A 49 -6.67 -13.60 -6.59
CA GLN A 49 -6.71 -13.82 -5.14
C GLN A 49 -5.54 -13.11 -4.42
N GLY A 50 -4.32 -13.22 -4.95
CA GLY A 50 -3.15 -12.53 -4.42
C GLY A 50 -3.29 -11.01 -4.48
N ALA A 51 -3.81 -10.47 -5.59
CA ALA A 51 -4.03 -9.04 -5.76
C ALA A 51 -5.02 -8.47 -4.72
N ARG A 52 -6.14 -9.17 -4.47
CA ARG A 52 -7.11 -8.74 -3.45
C ARG A 52 -6.54 -8.78 -2.04
N GLN A 53 -5.80 -9.84 -1.69
CA GLN A 53 -5.16 -9.95 -0.38
C GLN A 53 -4.11 -8.84 -0.17
N ALA A 54 -3.33 -8.51 -1.20
CA ALA A 54 -2.37 -7.41 -1.13
C ALA A 54 -3.06 -6.05 -0.93
N LEU A 55 -4.17 -5.78 -1.62
CA LEU A 55 -4.94 -4.55 -1.44
C LEU A 55 -5.56 -4.45 -0.04
N ILE A 56 -6.09 -5.54 0.50
CA ILE A 56 -6.64 -5.56 1.87
C ILE A 56 -5.54 -5.32 2.90
N ALA A 57 -4.37 -5.96 2.74
CA ALA A 57 -3.23 -5.76 3.62
C ALA A 57 -2.71 -4.31 3.56
N GLN A 58 -2.68 -3.71 2.37
CA GLN A 58 -2.32 -2.30 2.20
C GLN A 58 -3.33 -1.37 2.87
N ALA A 59 -4.63 -1.57 2.65
CA ALA A 59 -5.67 -0.76 3.28
C ALA A 59 -5.62 -0.86 4.81
N ALA A 60 -5.46 -2.06 5.37
CA ALA A 60 -5.31 -2.25 6.82
C ALA A 60 -4.05 -1.55 7.36
N ALA A 61 -2.93 -1.62 6.65
CA ALA A 61 -1.70 -0.93 7.04
C ALA A 61 -1.85 0.60 7.00
N GLU A 62 -2.57 1.15 6.01
CA GLU A 62 -2.88 2.57 5.91
C GLU A 62 -3.78 3.05 7.04
N ASP A 63 -4.83 2.28 7.37
CA ASP A 63 -5.73 2.56 8.48
C ASP A 63 -5.00 2.56 9.82
N GLU A 64 -4.18 1.54 10.10
CA GLU A 64 -3.36 1.50 11.31
C GLU A 64 -2.38 2.67 11.39
N ALA A 65 -1.79 3.05 10.26
CA ALA A 65 -0.90 4.19 10.19
C ALA A 65 -1.66 5.51 10.44
N ALA A 66 -2.89 5.66 9.93
CA ALA A 66 -3.73 6.82 10.18
C ALA A 66 -4.12 6.93 11.67
N ILE A 67 -4.51 5.83 12.31
CA ILE A 67 -4.83 5.78 13.74
C ILE A 67 -3.62 6.21 14.58
N LYS A 68 -2.44 5.64 14.32
CA LYS A 68 -1.21 5.99 15.04
C LYS A 68 -0.83 7.46 14.86
N ARG A 69 -1.01 8.02 13.65
CA ARG A 69 -0.79 9.44 13.39
C ARG A 69 -1.78 10.32 14.15
N ALA A 70 -3.05 9.94 14.18
CA ALA A 70 -4.08 10.66 14.94
C ALA A 70 -3.79 10.63 16.45
N GLU A 71 -3.45 9.48 17.01
CA GLU A 71 -3.09 9.35 18.43
C GLU A 71 -1.86 10.21 18.79
N ALA A 72 -0.84 10.21 17.92
CA ALA A 72 0.33 11.06 18.10
C ALA A 72 -0.04 12.56 18.08
N ALA A 73 -0.94 12.97 17.17
CA ALA A 73 -1.43 14.35 17.12
C ALA A 73 -2.21 14.73 18.39
N THR A 74 -3.10 13.85 18.87
CA THR A 74 -3.83 14.08 20.13
C THR A 74 -2.88 14.23 21.31
N ARG A 75 -1.87 13.36 21.43
CA ARG A 75 -0.87 13.44 22.51
C ARG A 75 -0.10 14.77 22.47
N ARG A 76 0.23 15.25 21.28
CA ARG A 76 0.86 16.58 21.11
C ARG A 76 -0.07 17.68 21.61
N VAL A 77 -1.31 17.74 21.13
CA VAL A 77 -2.28 18.78 21.51
C VAL A 77 -2.51 18.80 23.03
N LEU A 78 -2.66 17.63 23.65
CA LEU A 78 -2.78 17.50 25.11
C LEU A 78 -1.51 18.03 25.81
N GLY A 79 -0.33 17.65 25.34
CA GLY A 79 0.94 18.14 25.90
C GLY A 79 1.09 19.67 25.83
N TRP A 80 0.70 20.29 24.71
CA TRP A 80 0.68 21.75 24.58
C TRP A 80 -0.33 22.41 25.51
N THR A 81 -1.51 21.82 25.65
CA THR A 81 -2.56 22.32 26.54
C THR A 81 -2.13 22.24 28.00
N ASP A 82 -1.54 21.12 28.42
CA ASP A 82 -1.04 20.92 29.78
C ASP A 82 0.18 21.80 30.08
N ALA A 83 1.00 22.10 29.07
CA ALA A 83 2.09 23.06 29.19
C ALA A 83 1.57 24.49 29.37
N ALA A 84 0.54 24.88 28.60
CA ALA A 84 -0.09 26.20 28.72
C ALA A 84 -0.73 26.40 30.10
N LYS A 85 -1.46 25.40 30.61
CA LYS A 85 -2.03 25.41 31.96
C LYS A 85 -0.97 25.66 33.03
N ARG A 86 0.10 24.85 33.03
CA ARG A 86 1.23 25.01 33.97
C ARG A 86 1.95 26.35 33.81
N GLY A 87 2.03 26.88 32.59
CA GLY A 87 2.56 28.21 32.33
C GLY A 87 1.74 29.31 33.00
N CYS A 88 0.41 29.26 32.89
CA CYS A 88 -0.49 30.21 33.55
C CYS A 88 -0.50 30.08 35.08
N GLU A 89 -0.38 28.86 35.61
CA GLU A 89 -0.17 28.63 37.04
C GLU A 89 1.12 29.30 37.53
N ALA A 90 2.23 29.17 36.80
CA ALA A 90 3.50 29.81 37.13
C ALA A 90 3.44 31.35 37.08
N LEU A 91 2.56 31.90 36.24
CA LEU A 91 2.29 33.34 36.15
C LEU A 91 1.31 33.85 37.23
N GLY A 92 0.84 32.99 38.14
CA GLY A 92 -0.10 33.34 39.20
C GLY A 92 -1.54 33.58 38.73
N ARG A 93 -1.90 33.10 37.52
CA ARG A 93 -3.24 33.19 36.94
C ARG A 93 -3.83 31.79 36.66
N PRO A 94 -4.02 30.94 37.68
CA PRO A 94 -4.52 29.58 37.48
C PRO A 94 -5.95 29.59 36.93
N GLY A 95 -6.20 28.79 35.89
CA GLY A 95 -7.54 28.62 35.29
C GLY A 95 -8.04 29.81 34.46
N ASP A 96 -7.18 30.78 34.16
CA ASP A 96 -7.54 31.92 33.32
C ASP A 96 -7.47 31.53 31.82
N ARG A 97 -8.65 31.39 31.19
CA ARG A 97 -8.77 31.01 29.77
C ARG A 97 -8.04 31.95 28.83
N GLN A 98 -7.97 33.25 29.14
CA GLN A 98 -7.30 34.23 28.28
C GLN A 98 -5.78 34.01 28.29
N CYS A 99 -5.21 33.68 29.45
CA CYS A 99 -3.80 33.34 29.57
C CYS A 99 -3.47 32.05 28.80
N GLU A 100 -4.29 31.01 28.97
CA GLU A 100 -4.08 29.72 28.29
C GLU A 100 -4.17 29.86 26.76
N GLU A 101 -5.19 30.58 26.26
CA GLU A 101 -5.37 30.83 24.82
C GLU A 101 -4.24 31.67 24.23
N GLN A 102 -3.68 32.64 24.97
CA GLN A 102 -2.51 33.41 24.52
C GLN A 102 -1.26 32.53 24.41
N LEU A 103 -0.96 31.73 25.45
CA LEU A 103 0.19 30.82 25.42
C LEU A 103 0.08 29.77 24.31
N LEU A 104 -1.12 29.26 24.04
CA LEU A 104 -1.37 28.34 22.92
C LEU A 104 -1.15 29.01 21.56
N LYS A 105 -1.59 30.27 21.38
CA LYS A 105 -1.35 31.04 20.15
C LYS A 105 0.13 31.34 19.92
N ASP A 106 0.84 31.73 20.97
CA ASP A 106 2.28 31.97 20.90
C ASP A 106 3.03 30.68 20.56
N ALA A 107 2.69 29.58 21.24
CA ALA A 107 3.26 28.26 20.95
C ALA A 107 3.03 27.81 19.50
N ALA A 108 1.81 28.01 18.96
CA ALA A 108 1.50 27.72 17.56
C ALA A 108 2.32 28.61 16.60
N THR A 109 2.51 29.88 16.93
CA THR A 109 3.32 30.80 16.12
C THR A 109 4.78 30.38 16.09
N TYR A 110 5.35 29.99 17.25
CA TYR A 110 6.72 29.48 17.34
C TYR A 110 6.91 28.12 16.64
N SER A 111 5.93 27.22 16.70
CA SER A 111 6.02 25.93 15.98
C SER A 111 6.02 26.15 14.46
N ILE A 112 5.18 27.06 13.95
CA ILE A 112 5.13 27.40 12.52
C ILE A 112 6.45 28.03 12.05
N ALA A 113 7.04 28.94 12.85
CA ALA A 113 8.30 29.59 12.50
C ALA A 113 9.50 28.62 12.49
N LYS A 114 9.49 27.60 13.36
CA LYS A 114 10.55 26.58 13.43
C LYS A 114 10.41 25.52 12.33
N GLU A 115 9.18 25.15 11.98
CA GLU A 115 8.86 24.16 10.93
C GLU A 115 8.88 24.75 9.51
N GLY A 116 8.98 26.08 9.36
CA GLY A 116 9.20 26.74 8.08
C GLY A 116 10.50 26.32 7.35
N HIS A 117 11.41 25.63 8.03
CA HIS A 117 12.59 24.99 7.44
C HIS A 117 12.53 23.45 7.39
N GLU A 118 11.62 22.81 8.14
CA GLU A 118 11.43 21.36 8.18
C GLU A 118 9.92 21.10 8.27
N GLY A 119 9.30 20.90 7.11
CA GLY A 119 7.86 20.80 6.97
C GLY A 119 7.24 19.67 7.79
N VAL A 120 6.68 20.01 8.95
CA VAL A 120 5.69 19.18 9.64
C VAL A 120 4.34 19.83 9.40
N ILE A 121 3.72 19.47 8.28
CA ILE A 121 2.35 19.90 8.00
C ILE A 121 1.46 19.23 9.05
N ILE A 122 0.91 20.03 9.95
CA ILE A 122 -0.23 19.64 10.79
C ILE A 122 -1.45 19.56 9.85
N SER A 123 -1.53 18.50 9.05
CA SER A 123 -2.72 18.17 8.27
C SER A 123 -3.57 17.22 9.10
N VAL A 124 -4.25 17.77 10.10
CA VAL A 124 -5.46 17.14 10.64
C VAL A 124 -6.62 18.03 10.22
N GLY A 125 -7.10 17.84 8.99
CA GLY A 125 -8.42 18.30 8.58
C GLY A 125 -8.60 19.75 8.08
N ALA A 126 -7.57 20.49 7.68
CA ALA A 126 -7.75 21.77 6.97
C ALA A 126 -7.59 21.56 5.45
N PRO A 127 -8.53 22.04 4.60
CA PRO A 127 -8.38 21.94 3.16
C PRO A 127 -7.16 22.74 2.71
N VAL A 128 -6.44 22.18 1.74
CA VAL A 128 -5.32 22.80 1.02
C VAL A 128 -5.67 24.23 0.64
N SER A 129 -5.14 25.23 1.35
CA SER A 129 -4.87 26.60 0.87
C SER A 129 -4.61 27.55 2.02
N VAL A 130 -3.35 27.72 2.44
CA VAL A 130 -2.75 29.05 2.63
C VAL A 130 -1.23 28.86 2.56
N ALA A 131 -0.65 29.00 1.37
CA ALA A 131 0.75 29.38 1.30
C ALA A 131 0.81 30.85 1.74
N VAL A 132 1.28 31.11 2.96
CA VAL A 132 1.58 32.47 3.42
C VAL A 132 2.82 32.92 2.69
N ASP A 133 2.65 33.83 1.72
CA ASP A 133 3.77 34.54 1.09
C ASP A 133 4.37 35.50 2.13
N PRO A 134 5.64 35.32 2.54
CA PRO A 134 6.26 36.11 3.60
C PRO A 134 6.55 37.57 3.20
N ASN A 135 6.25 38.00 1.97
CA ASN A 135 6.58 39.33 1.47
C ASN A 135 5.35 40.21 1.18
N ARG A 136 4.13 39.77 1.51
CA ARG A 136 2.93 40.58 1.28
C ARG A 136 2.78 41.65 2.37
N ARG A 137 3.19 42.89 2.06
CA ARG A 137 2.91 44.07 2.90
C ARG A 137 1.40 44.32 2.96
N PRO A 138 0.84 44.71 4.12
CA PRO A 138 -0.56 45.11 4.21
C PRO A 138 -0.76 46.42 3.46
N SER A 139 -1.62 46.40 2.44
CA SER A 139 -2.14 47.62 1.84
C SER A 139 -3.04 48.30 2.87
N ALA A 140 -2.66 49.51 3.25
CA ALA A 140 -3.50 50.39 4.05
C ALA A 140 -4.69 50.85 3.20
N GLU A 141 -5.89 50.61 3.69
CA GLU A 141 -7.11 51.35 3.37
C GLU A 141 -7.89 51.56 4.67
#